data_AF-A0A2P5E1F4-F1
#
_entry.id   AF-A0A2P5E1F4-F1
#
_cell.length_a   1.000
_cell.length_b   1.000
_cell.length_c   1.000
_cell.angle_alpha   90.00
_cell.angle_beta   90.00
_cell.angle_gamma   90.00
#
_symmetry.space_group_name_H-M   'P 1'
#
loop_
_entity.id
_entity.type
_entity.pdbx_description
1 polymer ?
#
loop_
_entity_poly.entity_id
_entity_poly.type
_entity_poly.pdbx_seq_one_letter_code
_entity_poly.pdbx_strand_id
1 'polypeptide(L)' 'QARSYYAKKVNARRSNARDWVLKVRTGNSSKLDFNWVGPYKVIKVLDNGTYVLKEFKIGKSLPNTWNAQHLKIYHL' A
#
# COMPACT_ATOMS: atom_id res chain seq x y z
N GLN A 1 -0.04 -10.58 28.06
CA GLN A 1 1.12 -10.65 27.14
C GLN A 1 0.62 -11.21 25.81
N ALA A 2 0.44 -10.38 24.78
CA ALA A 2 -0.18 -10.83 23.50
C ALA A 2 0.41 -10.03 22.31
N ARG A 3 1.72 -10.17 22.08
CA ARG A 3 2.47 -9.38 21.07
C ARG A 3 3.05 -10.19 19.92
N SER A 4 2.53 -11.39 19.62
CA SER A 4 3.19 -12.28 18.64
C SER A 4 2.26 -12.99 17.65
N TYR A 5 1.17 -12.36 17.19
CA TYR A 5 0.27 -12.98 16.18
C TYR A 5 0.32 -12.37 14.77
N TYR A 6 1.11 -11.31 14.53
CA TYR A 6 1.19 -10.65 13.22
C TYR A 6 2.58 -10.63 12.57
N ALA A 7 3.45 -11.59 12.90
CA ALA A 7 4.66 -11.81 12.11
C ALA A 7 4.32 -12.53 10.79
N LYS A 8 3.45 -11.93 9.97
CA LYS A 8 3.21 -12.39 8.59
C LYS A 8 4.36 -11.89 7.74
N LYS A 9 5.09 -12.84 7.16
CA LYS A 9 6.16 -12.67 6.16
C LYS A 9 5.79 -11.58 5.16
N VAL A 10 6.23 -10.36 5.43
CA VAL A 10 6.19 -9.27 4.46
C VAL A 10 7.30 -9.60 3.49
N ASN A 11 6.93 -10.05 2.29
CA ASN A 11 7.89 -10.16 1.21
C ASN A 11 8.33 -8.72 0.92
N ALA A 12 9.42 -8.30 1.57
CA ALA A 12 9.94 -6.95 1.55
C ALA A 12 10.62 -6.67 0.20
N ARG A 13 9.90 -6.91 -0.91
CA ARG A 13 10.20 -6.20 -2.15
C ARG A 13 10.05 -4.74 -1.80
N ARG A 14 11.19 -4.09 -1.59
CA ARG A 14 11.26 -2.66 -1.36
C ARG A 14 10.70 -2.02 -2.63
N SER A 15 9.51 -1.46 -2.55
CA SER A 15 9.02 -0.60 -3.62
C SER A 15 9.90 0.63 -3.63
N ASN A 16 10.49 0.95 -4.76
CA ASN A 16 11.26 2.16 -4.91
C ASN A 16 10.32 3.34 -5.15
N ALA A 17 10.80 4.55 -4.86
CA ALA A 17 10.10 5.74 -5.31
C ALA A 17 9.90 5.65 -6.83
N ARG A 18 8.67 5.89 -7.30
CA ARG A 18 8.14 5.76 -8.67
C ARG A 18 7.45 4.46 -9.04
N ASP A 19 7.51 3.41 -8.22
CA ASP A 19 6.74 2.19 -8.48
C ASP A 19 5.24 2.44 -8.42
N TRP A 20 4.50 1.67 -9.23
CA TRP A 20 3.04 1.62 -9.18
C TRP A 20 2.60 0.57 -8.18
N VAL A 21 1.62 0.91 -7.36
CA VAL A 21 1.09 0.03 -6.32
C VAL A 21 -0.44 0.12 -6.27
N LEU A 22 -1.08 -1.00 -5.96
CA LEU A 22 -2.47 -1.03 -5.53
C LEU A 22 -2.52 -0.90 -4.01
N LYS A 23 -3.52 -0.20 -3.47
CA LYS A 23 -3.74 -0.12 -2.02
C LYS A 23 -4.92 -0.97 -1.59
N VAL A 24 -4.91 -1.46 -0.36
CA VAL A 24 -6.09 -2.12 0.21
C VAL A 24 -7.26 -1.11 0.37
N ARG A 25 -8.48 -1.55 0.09
CA ARG A 25 -9.71 -0.81 0.34
C ARG A 25 -9.93 -0.75 1.85
N THR A 26 -10.18 0.45 2.37
CA THR A 26 -10.50 0.67 3.79
C THR A 26 -11.98 1.01 3.86
N GLY A 27 -12.79 0.17 4.52
CA GLY A 27 -14.25 0.31 4.61
C GLY A 27 -14.96 -1.05 4.50
N ASN A 28 -16.30 -1.04 4.60
CA ASN A 28 -17.11 -2.26 4.53
C ASN A 28 -17.13 -2.81 3.09
N SER A 29 -16.21 -3.72 2.76
CA SER A 29 -16.28 -4.51 1.53
C SER A 29 -17.05 -5.81 1.79
N SER A 30 -17.95 -6.14 0.87
CA SER A 30 -18.53 -7.46 0.74
C SER A 30 -17.40 -8.47 0.51
N LYS A 31 -17.46 -9.63 1.18
CA LYS A 31 -16.44 -10.68 1.28
C LYS A 31 -15.90 -11.25 -0.07
N LEU A 32 -16.44 -10.79 -1.20
CA LEU A 32 -16.16 -11.24 -2.56
C LEU A 32 -15.59 -10.15 -3.47
N ASP A 33 -15.49 -8.89 -3.01
CA ASP A 33 -14.88 -7.82 -3.80
C ASP A 33 -13.35 -7.86 -3.75
N PHE A 34 -12.72 -7.57 -4.88
CA PHE A 34 -11.28 -7.30 -4.93
C PHE A 34 -10.96 -6.14 -3.98
N ASN A 35 -10.31 -6.46 -2.86
CA ASN A 35 -9.93 -5.48 -1.84
C ASN A 35 -8.82 -4.52 -2.28
N TRP A 36 -8.36 -4.55 -3.53
CA TRP A 36 -7.27 -3.70 -4.03
C TRP A 36 -7.82 -2.60 -4.93
N VAL A 37 -7.53 -1.34 -4.60
CA VAL A 37 -8.01 -0.16 -5.31
C VAL A 37 -6.84 0.51 -6.00
N GLY A 38 -7.07 0.84 -7.28
CA GLY A 38 -6.36 1.85 -8.08
C GLY A 38 -4.86 1.65 -8.29
N PRO A 39 -4.29 2.11 -9.41
CA PRO A 39 -2.86 2.34 -9.47
C PRO A 39 -2.52 3.67 -8.77
N TYR A 40 -1.70 3.57 -7.74
CA TYR A 40 -1.09 4.70 -7.03
C TYR A 40 0.41 4.71 -7.31
N LYS A 41 1.00 5.91 -7.38
CA LYS A 41 2.45 6.06 -7.53
C LYS A 41 3.09 6.27 -6.16
N VAL A 42 4.13 5.51 -5.85
CA VAL A 42 4.97 5.77 -4.68
C VAL A 42 5.76 7.04 -4.93
N ILE A 43 5.53 8.09 -4.14
CA ILE A 43 6.24 9.37 -4.27
C ILE A 43 7.31 9.56 -3.20
N LYS A 44 7.20 8.85 -2.08
CA LYS A 44 8.22 8.86 -1.02
C LYS A 44 8.22 7.52 -0.30
N VAL A 45 9.41 7.00 -0.05
CA VAL A 45 9.65 5.88 0.86
C VAL A 45 10.13 6.48 2.17
N LEU A 46 9.45 6.16 3.27
CA LEU A 46 9.83 6.52 4.62
C LEU A 46 10.57 5.33 5.26
N ASP A 47 11.28 5.60 6.35
CA ASP A 47 11.91 4.56 7.17
C ASP A 47 10.89 3.50 7.60
N ASN A 48 11.33 2.24 7.64
CA ASN A 48 10.53 1.07 8.03
C ASN A 48 9.41 0.64 7.06
N GLY A 49 9.55 0.92 5.75
CA GLY A 49 8.62 0.36 4.74
C GLY A 49 7.25 1.02 4.75
N THR A 50 7.21 2.30 5.09
CA THR A 50 6.03 3.16 5.00
C THR A 50 6.15 4.03 3.76
N TYR A 51 5.07 4.24 3.03
CA TYR A 51 5.07 4.89 1.73
C TYR A 51 4.06 6.03 1.68
N VAL A 52 4.45 7.12 1.02
CA VAL A 52 3.53 8.18 0.61
C VAL A 52 3.14 7.91 -0.83
N LEU A 53 1.84 7.88 -1.08
CA LEU A 53 1.28 7.58 -2.39
C LEU A 53 0.68 8.83 -3.03
N LYS A 54 0.69 8.86 -4.36
CA LYS A 54 0.01 9.86 -5.17
C LYS A 54 -0.98 9.17 -6.08
N GLU A 55 -2.20 9.67 -6.12
CA GLU A 55 -3.22 9.17 -7.02
C GLU A 55 -2.86 9.53 -8.47
N PHE A 56 -3.00 8.57 -9.38
CA PHE A 56 -2.66 8.77 -10.77
C PHE A 56 -3.56 9.79 -11.48
N LYS A 57 -4.88 9.72 -11.24
CA LYS A 57 -5.87 10.54 -11.97
C LYS A 57 -5.83 12.01 -11.56
N ILE A 58 -5.89 12.28 -10.25
CA ILE A 58 -6.00 13.65 -9.73
C ILE A 58 -4.62 14.24 -9.44
N GLY A 59 -3.58 13.41 -9.32
CA GLY A 59 -2.25 13.87 -8.95
C GLY A 59 -2.17 14.41 -7.52
N LYS A 60 -3.12 14.05 -6.64
CA LYS A 60 -3.06 14.41 -5.22
C LYS A 60 -2.32 13.34 -4.43
N SER A 61 -1.50 13.76 -3.48
CA SER A 61 -0.95 12.85 -2.48
C SER A 61 -2.06 12.36 -1.57
N LEU A 62 -2.03 11.08 -1.21
CA LEU A 62 -2.88 10.58 -0.14
C LEU A 62 -2.48 11.23 1.18
N PRO A 63 -3.45 11.64 2.03
CA PRO A 63 -3.14 12.25 3.32
C PRO A 63 -2.51 11.25 4.30
N ASN A 64 -2.82 9.96 4.13
CA ASN A 64 -2.29 8.89 4.96
C ASN A 64 -1.00 8.29 4.39
N THR A 65 -0.11 7.92 5.29
CA THR A 65 1.04 7.07 5.02
C THR A 65 0.62 5.60 5.01
N TRP A 66 1.16 4.80 4.09
CA TRP A 66 0.74 3.41 3.86
C TRP A 66 1.89 2.44 4.10
N ASN A 67 1.69 1.46 4.97
CA ASN A 67 2.67 0.39 5.17
C ASN A 67 2.73 -0.56 3.95
N ALA A 68 3.90 -1.13 3.66
CA ALA A 68 4.11 -2.17 2.65
C ALA A 68 3.04 -3.28 2.67
N GLN A 69 2.59 -3.69 3.87
CA GLN A 69 1.60 -4.75 4.05
C GLN A 69 0.23 -4.42 3.44
N HIS A 70 -0.09 -3.14 3.28
CA HIS A 70 -1.35 -2.65 2.71
C HIS A 70 -1.20 -2.25 1.24
N LEU A 71 -0.06 -2.56 0.63
CA LEU A 71 0.27 -2.25 -0.75
C LEU A 71 0.61 -3.52 -1.51
N LYS A 72 0.25 -3.54 -2.79
CA LYS A 72 0.64 -4.59 -3.73
C LYS A 72 1.31 -3.94 -4.92
N ILE A 73 2.52 -4.36 -5.27
CA ILE A 73 3.20 -3.85 -6.46
C ILE A 73 2.35 -4.17 -7.69
N TYR A 74 2.09 -3.13 -8.48
CA TYR A 74 1.37 -3.21 -9.74
C TYR A 74 2.42 -3.20 -10.85
N HIS A 75 2.65 -4.38 -11.44
CA HIS A 75 3.45 -4.51 -12.65
C HIS A 75 2.50 -4.30 -13.84
N LEU A 76 2.84 -3.33 -14.70
CA LEU A 76 2.25 -3.20 -16.03
C LEU A 76 2.76 -4.32 -16.94
#